data_AF-A0A7S0DNT2-F1
#
_entry.id   AF-A0A7S0DNT2-F1
#
_cell.length_a   1.000
_cell.length_b   1.000
_cell.length_c   1.000
_cell.angle_alpha   90.00
_cell.angle_beta   90.00
_cell.angle_gamma   90.00
#
_symmetry.space_group_name_H-M   'P 1'
#
loop_
_entity.id
_entity.type
_entity.pdbx_description
1 polymer ?
#
loop_
_entity_poly.entity_id
_entity_poly.type
_entity_poly.pdbx_seq_one_letter_code
_entity_poly.pdbx_strand_id
1 'polypeptide(L)'
;SLTEDLVGRRKVPMLEIFGKPRLKKDGTPGKILDLPPVWELQTDPKHRTKWIQYSAYDAEGTWLLQQELTSKLKKMHWLRGETMMEFYQRYLVPFGELLTDMERNGIYVEIAFLRR
;
A
#
# COMPACT_ATOMS: atom_id res chain seq x y z
N SER A 1 4.58 -6.45 -8.17
CA SER A 1 3.59 -5.39 -7.79
C SER A 1 3.90 -4.14 -8.58
N LEU A 2 3.01 -3.13 -8.66
CA LEU A 2 3.33 -1.95 -9.48
C LEU A 2 4.66 -1.27 -9.09
N THR A 3 4.97 -1.22 -7.79
CA THR A 3 6.26 -0.71 -7.27
C THR A 3 7.44 -1.52 -7.78
N GLU A 4 7.31 -2.84 -7.85
CA GLU A 4 8.33 -3.73 -8.40
C GLU A 4 8.49 -3.52 -9.90
N ASP A 5 7.38 -3.42 -10.63
CA ASP A 5 7.37 -3.36 -12.09
C ASP A 5 7.89 -2.02 -12.63
N LEU A 6 7.59 -0.91 -11.94
CA LEU A 6 7.95 0.44 -12.39
C LEU A 6 9.16 1.04 -11.67
N VAL A 7 9.43 0.62 -10.43
CA VAL A 7 10.53 1.18 -9.61
C VAL A 7 11.62 0.13 -9.36
N GLY A 8 11.42 -1.13 -9.78
CA GLY A 8 12.40 -2.21 -9.59
C GLY A 8 12.54 -2.63 -8.12
N ARG A 9 11.58 -2.28 -7.26
CA ARG A 9 11.64 -2.51 -5.82
C ARG A 9 10.62 -3.57 -5.40
N ARG A 10 11.10 -4.79 -5.14
CA ARG A 10 10.28 -5.88 -4.61
C ARG A 10 10.07 -5.73 -3.10
N LYS A 11 8.83 -5.90 -2.63
CA LYS A 11 8.53 -5.94 -1.20
C LYS A 11 8.93 -7.30 -0.63
N VAL A 12 9.82 -7.29 0.36
CA VAL A 12 10.23 -8.51 1.06
C VAL A 12 9.12 -8.90 2.07
N PRO A 13 8.56 -10.12 2.03
CA PRO A 13 7.51 -10.54 2.96
C PRO A 13 7.95 -10.52 4.43
N MET A 14 7.03 -10.28 5.38
CA MET A 14 7.34 -10.27 6.82
C MET A 14 7.97 -11.57 7.31
N LEU A 15 7.49 -12.72 6.82
CA LEU A 15 7.99 -14.03 7.23
C LEU A 15 9.46 -14.22 6.85
N GLU A 16 9.91 -13.61 5.75
CA GLU A 16 11.31 -13.66 5.31
C GLU A 16 12.22 -12.78 6.18
N ILE A 17 11.69 -11.66 6.71
CA ILE A 17 12.45 -10.71 7.53
C ILE A 17 12.49 -11.10 9.02
N PHE A 18 11.35 -11.59 9.54
CA PHE A 18 11.08 -11.76 10.97
C PHE A 18 10.74 -13.19 11.37
N GLY A 19 10.60 -14.11 10.40
CA GLY A 19 10.23 -15.50 10.69
C GLY A 19 11.28 -16.19 11.54
N LYS A 20 10.83 -16.89 12.59
CA LYS A 20 11.67 -17.73 13.45
C LYS A 20 11.39 -19.20 13.12
N PRO A 21 12.42 -20.05 12.97
CA PRO A 21 12.19 -21.47 12.72
C PRO A 21 11.50 -22.12 13.92
N ARG A 22 10.41 -22.82 13.65
CA ARG A 22 9.72 -23.64 14.65
C ARG A 22 10.64 -24.77 15.08
N LEU A 23 10.84 -24.93 16.38
CA LEU A 23 11.66 -26.03 16.91
C LEU A 23 10.94 -27.37 16.72
N LYS A 24 11.70 -28.40 16.35
CA LYS A 24 11.22 -29.79 16.32
C LYS A 24 11.15 -30.36 17.74
N LYS A 25 10.59 -31.57 17.87
CA LYS A 25 10.53 -32.31 19.15
C LYS A 25 11.91 -32.52 19.80
N ASP A 26 12.97 -32.58 18.99
CA ASP A 26 14.37 -32.75 19.43
C ASP A 26 15.07 -31.41 19.76
N GLY A 27 14.37 -30.27 19.68
CA GLY A 27 14.93 -28.94 19.93
C GLY A 27 15.69 -28.32 18.76
N THR A 28 15.85 -29.02 17.63
CA THR A 28 16.53 -28.47 16.45
C THR A 28 15.61 -27.57 15.61
N PRO A 29 16.16 -26.58 14.86
CA PRO A 29 15.36 -25.75 13.96
C PRO A 29 14.66 -26.56 12.86
N GLY A 30 13.35 -26.36 12.73
CA GLY A 30 12.52 -26.89 11.65
C GLY A 30 12.52 -26.00 10.39
N LYS A 31 11.92 -26.51 9.31
CA LYS A 31 11.75 -25.77 8.04
C LYS A 31 10.59 -24.77 8.06
N ILE A 32 9.63 -24.98 8.96
CA ILE A 32 8.46 -24.09 9.09
C ILE A 32 8.89 -22.86 9.88
N LEU A 33 8.64 -21.68 9.32
CA LEU A 33 8.85 -20.41 9.99
C LEU A 33 7.54 -19.97 10.64
N ASP A 34 7.62 -19.51 11.87
CA ASP A 34 6.54 -18.83 12.56
C ASP A 34 6.87 -17.34 12.65
N LEU A 35 5.87 -16.50 12.35
CA LEU A 35 5.99 -15.07 12.56
C LEU A 35 5.70 -14.78 14.04
N PRO A 36 6.61 -14.10 14.77
CA PRO A 36 6.32 -13.64 16.12
C PRO A 36 5.12 -12.68 16.14
N PRO A 37 4.45 -12.51 17.29
CA PRO A 37 3.43 -11.50 17.46
C PRO A 37 3.94 -10.10 17.08
N VAL A 38 3.10 -9.30 16.43
CA VAL A 38 3.47 -7.96 15.92
C VAL A 38 4.03 -7.05 17.02
N TRP A 39 3.46 -7.09 18.23
CA TRP A 39 3.94 -6.28 19.35
C TRP A 39 5.41 -6.58 19.69
N GLU A 40 5.83 -7.86 19.62
CA GLU A 40 7.22 -8.26 19.88
C GLU A 40 8.16 -7.68 18.82
N LEU A 41 7.75 -7.72 17.54
CA LEU A 41 8.52 -7.13 16.43
C LEU A 41 8.70 -5.61 16.58
N GLN A 42 7.69 -4.94 17.12
CA GLN A 42 7.69 -3.49 17.36
C GLN A 42 8.55 -3.08 18.56
N THR A 43 8.55 -3.89 19.62
CA THR A 43 9.19 -3.53 20.90
C THR A 43 10.59 -4.10 21.06
N ASP A 44 10.91 -5.26 20.47
CA ASP A 44 12.23 -5.88 20.59
C ASP A 44 13.29 -5.00 19.88
N PRO A 45 14.31 -4.50 20.61
CA PRO A 45 15.38 -3.71 20.02
C PRO A 45 16.07 -4.37 18.81
N LYS A 46 16.08 -5.71 18.75
CA LYS A 46 16.67 -6.47 17.63
C LYS A 46 15.89 -6.32 16.32
N HIS A 47 14.57 -6.15 16.41
CA HIS A 47 13.68 -6.09 15.25
C HIS A 47 13.27 -4.66 14.90
N ARG A 48 13.32 -3.73 15.87
CA ARG A 48 12.78 -2.37 15.73
C ARG A 48 13.22 -1.64 14.46
N THR A 49 14.50 -1.65 14.11
CA THR A 49 15.00 -0.99 12.88
C THR A 49 14.41 -1.62 11.61
N LYS A 50 14.41 -2.95 11.53
CA LYS A 50 13.81 -3.68 10.40
C LYS A 50 12.30 -3.46 10.33
N TRP A 51 11.64 -3.37 11.48
CA TRP A 51 10.21 -3.08 11.57
C TRP A 51 9.87 -1.68 11.04
N ILE A 52 10.65 -0.66 11.42
CA ILE A 52 10.49 0.71 10.91
C ILE A 52 10.65 0.72 9.39
N GLN A 53 11.72 0.10 8.87
CA GLN A 53 11.97 0.01 7.43
C GLN A 53 10.83 -0.71 6.70
N TYR A 54 10.39 -1.86 7.22
CA TYR A 54 9.29 -2.61 6.65
C TYR A 54 7.97 -1.82 6.65
N SER A 55 7.69 -1.09 7.73
CA SER A 55 6.47 -0.29 7.87
C SER A 55 6.47 0.94 6.95
N ALA A 56 7.63 1.56 6.74
CA ALA A 56 7.78 2.71 5.85
C ALA A 56 7.87 2.32 4.36
N TYR A 57 8.15 1.05 4.07
CA TYR A 57 8.41 0.55 2.72
C TYR A 57 7.30 0.94 1.73
N ASP A 58 6.04 0.73 2.10
CA ASP A 58 4.91 0.99 1.19
C ASP A 58 4.73 2.50 0.94
N ALA A 59 4.94 3.33 1.96
CA ALA A 59 4.83 4.79 1.82
C ALA A 59 5.93 5.34 0.90
N GLU A 60 7.18 4.90 1.09
CA GLU A 60 8.29 5.24 0.21
C GLU A 60 8.07 4.72 -1.21
N GLY A 61 7.60 3.47 -1.36
CA GLY A 61 7.25 2.89 -2.66
C GLY A 61 6.15 3.66 -3.38
N THR A 62 5.13 4.11 -2.66
CA THR A 62 4.04 4.95 -3.19
C THR A 62 4.57 6.29 -3.67
N TRP A 63 5.48 6.92 -2.92
CA TRP A 63 6.11 8.17 -3.32
C TRP A 63 6.93 8.00 -4.62
N LEU A 64 7.78 6.97 -4.70
CA LEU A 64 8.57 6.69 -5.90
C LEU A 64 7.67 6.40 -7.11
N LEU A 65 6.61 5.62 -6.92
CA LEU A 65 5.63 5.35 -7.96
C LEU A 65 4.95 6.62 -8.46
N GLN A 66 4.56 7.51 -7.56
CA GLN A 66 3.93 8.78 -7.92
C GLN A 66 4.87 9.62 -8.79
N GLN A 67 6.18 9.63 -8.50
CA GLN A 67 7.17 10.35 -9.30
C GLN A 67 7.32 9.75 -10.70
N GLU A 68 7.43 8.42 -10.80
CA GLU A 68 7.54 7.72 -12.08
C GLU A 68 6.29 7.90 -12.96
N LEU A 69 5.10 7.75 -12.36
CA LEU A 69 3.84 7.94 -13.06
C LEU A 69 3.67 9.40 -13.50
N THR A 70 4.00 10.37 -12.63
CA THR A 70 3.96 11.80 -12.99
C THR A 70 4.86 12.10 -14.19
N SER A 71 6.08 11.55 -14.21
CA SER A 71 7.02 11.70 -15.33
C SER A 71 6.43 11.15 -16.64
N LYS A 72 5.77 9.98 -16.59
CA LYS A 72 5.11 9.38 -17.75
C LYS A 72 3.91 10.21 -18.22
N LEU A 73 3.06 10.67 -17.30
CA LEU A 73 1.86 11.44 -17.62
C LEU A 73 2.18 12.83 -18.19
N LYS A 74 3.28 13.46 -17.76
CA LYS A 74 3.76 14.73 -18.34
C LYS A 74 4.23 14.59 -19.80
N LYS A 75 4.63 13.40 -20.22
CA LYS A 75 5.04 13.11 -21.60
C LYS A 75 3.90 12.62 -22.48
N MET A 76 2.77 12.28 -21.87
CA MET A 76 1.58 11.80 -22.56
C MET A 76 0.75 12.99 -23.03
N HIS A 77 0.68 13.19 -24.34
CA HIS A 77 -0.17 14.23 -24.93
C HIS A 77 -1.65 13.90 -24.68
N TRP A 78 -2.43 14.94 -24.43
CA TRP A 78 -3.86 14.91 -24.19
C TRP A 78 -4.59 15.94 -25.06
N LEU A 79 -5.91 16.06 -24.93
CA LEU A 79 -6.72 16.96 -25.74
C LEU A 79 -6.29 18.43 -25.55
N ARG A 80 -6.45 19.21 -26.63
CA ARG A 80 -6.22 20.67 -26.65
C ARG A 80 -4.80 21.11 -26.29
N GLY A 81 -3.80 20.27 -26.59
CA GLY A 81 -2.39 20.60 -26.37
C GLY A 81 -1.94 20.46 -24.91
N GLU A 82 -2.79 19.92 -24.04
CA GLU A 82 -2.45 19.61 -22.65
C GLU A 82 -1.78 18.23 -22.56
N THR A 83 -1.19 17.95 -21.42
CA THR A 83 -0.67 16.64 -21.03
C THR A 83 -1.72 15.88 -20.21
N MET A 84 -1.59 14.55 -20.14
CA MET A 84 -2.46 13.75 -19.29
C MET A 84 -2.30 14.12 -17.80
N MET A 85 -1.11 14.60 -17.40
CA MET A 85 -0.88 15.08 -16.03
C MET A 85 -1.71 16.32 -15.71
N GLU A 86 -1.80 17.28 -16.64
CA GLU A 86 -2.61 18.49 -16.46
C GLU A 86 -4.10 18.15 -16.38
N PHE A 87 -4.58 17.24 -17.22
CA PHE A 87 -5.95 16.72 -17.14
C PHE A 87 -6.22 16.03 -15.79
N TYR A 88 -5.32 15.15 -15.35
CA TYR A 88 -5.42 14.46 -14.07
C TYR A 88 -5.53 15.44 -12.90
N GLN A 89 -4.66 16.45 -12.85
CA GLN A 89 -4.66 17.47 -11.78
C GLN A 89 -5.92 18.33 -11.81
N ARG A 90 -6.36 18.75 -13.00
CA ARG A 90 -7.50 19.66 -13.12
C ARG A 90 -8.84 18.99 -12.83
N TYR A 91 -8.99 17.73 -13.23
CA TYR A 91 -10.31 17.07 -13.19
C TYR A 91 -10.33 15.85 -12.27
N LEU A 92 -9.35 14.95 -12.34
CA LEU A 92 -9.42 13.69 -11.60
C LEU A 92 -9.11 13.88 -10.10
N VAL A 93 -8.19 14.77 -9.73
CA VAL A 93 -7.89 15.05 -8.32
C VAL A 93 -9.11 15.66 -7.59
N PRO A 94 -9.73 16.76 -8.05
CA PRO A 94 -10.91 17.32 -7.39
C PRO A 94 -12.12 16.38 -7.45
N PHE A 95 -12.25 15.61 -8.53
CA PHE A 95 -13.32 14.61 -8.62
C PHE A 95 -13.16 13.51 -7.57
N GLY A 96 -11.93 13.08 -7.28
CA GLY A 96 -11.65 12.16 -6.19
C GLY A 96 -12.11 12.69 -4.83
N GLU A 97 -11.84 13.97 -4.53
CA GLU A 97 -12.32 14.62 -3.31
C GLU A 97 -13.85 14.63 -3.23
N LEU A 98 -14.53 15.00 -4.32
CA LEU A 98 -15.98 14.97 -4.41
C LEU A 98 -16.55 13.57 -4.13
N LEU A 99 -15.94 12.52 -4.67
CA LEU A 99 -16.35 11.14 -4.41
C LEU A 99 -16.24 10.79 -2.92
N THR A 100 -15.16 11.21 -2.25
CA THR A 100 -15.01 10.95 -0.81
C THR A 100 -16.07 11.65 0.03
N ASP A 101 -16.52 12.84 -0.38
CA ASP A 101 -17.62 13.53 0.29
C ASP A 101 -18.96 12.85 0.04
N MET A 102 -19.21 12.37 -1.18
CA MET A 102 -20.40 11.57 -1.49
C MET A 102 -20.45 10.27 -0.68
N GLU A 103 -19.32 9.55 -0.58
CA GLU A 103 -19.18 8.34 0.23
C GLU A 103 -19.45 8.60 1.71
N ARG A 104 -18.96 9.73 2.24
CA ARG A 104 -19.19 10.14 3.63
C ARG A 104 -20.66 10.45 3.90
N ASN A 105 -21.35 11.08 2.95
CA ASN A 105 -22.76 11.46 3.11
C ASN A 105 -23.70 10.25 2.99
N GLY A 106 -23.38 9.30 2.10
CA GLY A 106 -24.24 8.17 1.80
C GLY A 106 -25.56 8.58 1.14
N ILE A 107 -26.52 7.64 1.10
CA ILE A 107 -27.83 7.84 0.48
C ILE A 107 -28.90 7.40 1.49
N TYR A 108 -29.90 8.25 1.72
CA TYR A 108 -31.05 7.89 2.54
C TYR A 108 -31.92 6.87 1.82
N VAL A 109 -32.31 5.81 2.55
CA VAL A 109 -33.17 4.75 2.03
C VAL A 109 -34.29 4.47 3.02
N GLU A 110 -35.54 4.51 2.55
CA GLU A 110 -36.71 4.18 3.37
C GLU A 110 -36.83 2.66 3.56
N ILE A 111 -36.31 2.16 4.68
CA ILE A 111 -36.25 0.72 4.97
C ILE A 111 -37.65 0.10 5.13
N ALA A 112 -38.64 0.86 5.62
CA ALA A 112 -39.99 0.36 5.85
C ALA A 112 -40.71 -0.01 4.53
N PHE A 113 -40.50 0.78 3.49
CA PHE A 113 -40.99 0.48 2.15
C PHE A 113 -40.35 -0.79 1.57
N LEU A 114 -39.04 -0.97 1.75
CA LEU A 114 -38.28 -2.11 1.19
C LEU A 114 -38.50 -3.46 1.91
N ARG A 115 -39.17 -3.48 3.07
CA ARG A 115 -39.47 -4.71 3.82
C ARG A 115 -40.83 -5.33 3.47
N ARG A 116 -41.59 -4.72 2.56
CA ARG A 116 -42.83 -5.27 2.01
C ARG A 116 -42.53 -6.20 0.84
#